data_AF-A0A7V1N6Z3-F1
#
_entry.id   AF-A0A7V1N6Z3-F1
#
_cell.length_a   1.000
_cell.length_b   1.000
_cell.length_c   1.000
_cell.angle_alpha   90.00
_cell.angle_beta   90.00
_cell.angle_gamma   90.00
#
_symmetry.space_group_name_H-M   'P 1'
#
loop_
_entity.id
_entity.type
_entity.pdbx_description
1 polymer ?
#
loop_
_entity_poly.entity_id
_entity_poly.type
_entity_poly.pdbx_seq_one_letter_code
_entity_poly.pdbx_strand_id
1 'polypeptide(L)'
;MKRFKLSRCLAACAALWLITPFADAAPGPVTFVTVYNQGIGLVRQVRLLELGEGLQEYSYQGVAAKIDPTSVHLRAPGVTVLEQNYEYDLVGREALMNRYLGEAVEV
;
A
#
# COMPACT_ATOMS: atom_id res chain seq x y z
N MET A 1 33.12 1.73 31.48
CA MET A 1 33.76 0.77 32.40
C MET A 1 32.76 -0.32 32.74
N LYS A 2 32.99 -1.55 32.27
CA LYS A 2 32.70 -2.86 32.88
C LYS A 2 33.00 -3.89 31.79
N ARG A 3 34.14 -4.57 31.94
CA ARG A 3 34.66 -5.58 31.02
C ARG A 3 34.35 -6.93 31.64
N PHE A 4 33.72 -7.82 30.89
CA PHE A 4 33.71 -9.25 31.21
C PHE A 4 34.00 -10.02 29.92
N LYS A 5 35.15 -10.69 29.90
CA LYS A 5 35.53 -11.69 28.89
C LYS A 5 35.41 -13.05 29.56
N LEU A 6 34.75 -14.01 28.92
CA LEU A 6 34.99 -15.44 29.12
C LEU A 6 34.49 -16.15 27.85
N SER A 7 35.37 -16.33 26.88
CA SER A 7 36.17 -17.53 26.62
C SER A 7 35.33 -18.71 26.11
N ARG A 8 35.59 -19.06 24.85
CA ARG A 8 34.91 -20.02 23.99
C ARG A 8 34.91 -21.42 24.62
N CYS A 9 33.75 -22.07 24.65
CA CYS A 9 33.66 -23.54 24.60
C CYS A 9 32.96 -23.94 23.31
N LEU A 10 33.77 -24.48 22.41
CA LEU A 10 33.39 -25.17 21.19
C LEU A 10 32.76 -26.50 21.61
N ALA A 11 31.44 -26.59 21.61
CA ALA A 11 30.74 -27.86 21.77
C ALA A 11 29.75 -27.99 20.61
N ALA A 12 30.10 -28.93 19.72
CA ALA A 12 29.32 -29.31 18.56
C ALA A 12 27.89 -29.67 18.98
N CYS A 13 26.92 -28.91 18.47
CA CYS A 13 25.53 -29.34 18.44
C CYS A 13 24.88 -28.68 17.23
N ALA A 14 24.17 -29.50 16.46
CA ALA A 14 23.36 -29.18 15.30
C ALA A 14 22.79 -27.75 15.29
N ALA A 15 23.19 -26.93 14.33
CA ALA A 15 22.54 -25.66 14.06
C ALA A 15 22.77 -25.25 12.59
N LEU A 16 22.19 -26.02 11.67
CA LEU A 16 21.90 -25.53 10.32
C LEU A 16 20.72 -24.54 10.42
N TRP A 17 20.94 -23.38 11.05
CA TRP A 17 19.94 -22.34 11.30
C TRP A 17 20.56 -20.94 11.19
N LEU A 18 21.33 -20.70 10.15
CA LEU A 18 21.84 -19.38 9.79
C LEU A 18 21.83 -19.38 8.26
N ILE A 19 20.72 -19.09 7.59
CA ILE A 19 20.24 -17.73 7.33
C ILE A 19 18.74 -17.84 6.99
N THR A 20 17.85 -17.61 7.95
CA THR A 20 16.50 -17.16 7.59
C THR A 20 16.58 -15.64 7.50
N PRO A 21 16.32 -15.01 6.33
CA PRO A 21 15.99 -13.60 6.34
C PRO A 21 14.72 -13.46 7.17
N PHE A 22 14.84 -12.85 8.35
CA PHE A 22 13.69 -12.40 9.10
C PHE A 22 13.10 -11.25 8.26
N ALA A 23 12.13 -11.57 7.40
CA ALA A 23 11.39 -10.56 6.67
C ALA A 23 10.54 -9.82 7.70
N ASP A 24 11.02 -8.64 8.11
CA ASP A 24 10.24 -7.69 8.88
C ASP A 24 9.10 -7.23 7.96
N ALA A 25 7.93 -7.86 8.11
CA ALA A 25 6.73 -7.43 7.43
C ALA A 25 6.34 -6.09 8.05
N ALA A 26 6.74 -5.00 7.38
CA ALA A 26 6.33 -3.66 7.76
C ALA A 26 4.82 -3.66 8.03
N PRO A 27 4.35 -3.07 9.15
CA PRO A 27 2.96 -3.14 9.54
C PRO A 27 2.08 -2.61 8.40
N GLY A 28 1.28 -3.52 7.84
CA GLY A 28 0.35 -3.19 6.76
C GLY A 28 -0.70 -2.17 7.23
N PRO A 29 -1.31 -1.45 6.29
CA PRO A 29 -2.30 -0.43 6.63
C PRO A 29 -3.51 -1.05 7.33
N VAL A 30 -3.93 -0.46 8.44
CA VAL A 30 -5.07 -0.94 9.21
C VAL A 30 -6.35 -0.58 8.46
N THR A 31 -7.14 -1.59 8.11
CA THR A 31 -8.36 -1.42 7.31
C THR A 31 -9.57 -1.91 8.11
N PHE A 32 -10.59 -1.06 8.20
CA PHE A 32 -11.89 -1.37 8.78
C PHE A 32 -12.92 -1.41 7.65
N VAL A 33 -13.76 -2.44 7.66
CA VAL A 33 -14.82 -2.60 6.66
C VAL A 33 -16.14 -2.85 7.40
N THR A 34 -17.12 -2.01 7.13
CA THR A 34 -18.51 -2.19 7.57
C THR A 34 -19.36 -2.47 6.35
N VAL A 35 -20.06 -3.59 6.33
CA VAL A 35 -20.90 -4.02 5.19
C VAL A 35 -22.37 -3.76 5.51
N TYR A 36 -23.07 -3.09 4.60
CA TYR A 36 -24.52 -2.90 4.66
C TYR A 36 -25.22 -3.84 3.66
N ASN A 37 -26.51 -4.14 3.88
CA ASN A 37 -27.22 -5.10 3.01
C ASN A 37 -27.53 -4.56 1.59
N GLN A 38 -27.33 -3.27 1.36
CA GLN A 38 -27.70 -2.58 0.11
C GLN A 38 -26.58 -2.64 -0.95
N GLY A 39 -25.61 -3.54 -0.80
CA GLY A 39 -24.46 -3.63 -1.70
C GLY A 39 -23.44 -2.49 -1.54
N ILE A 40 -23.55 -1.70 -0.47
CA ILE A 40 -22.60 -0.64 -0.10
C ILE A 40 -21.80 -1.07 1.13
N GLY A 41 -20.54 -0.67 1.17
CA GLY A 41 -19.65 -0.89 2.30
C GLY A 41 -18.92 0.40 2.66
N LEU A 42 -18.79 0.67 3.94
CA LEU A 42 -17.93 1.73 4.44
C LEU A 42 -16.53 1.15 4.68
N VAL A 43 -15.53 1.69 4.00
CA VAL A 43 -14.13 1.30 4.17
C VAL A 43 -13.38 2.46 4.81
N ARG A 44 -12.71 2.21 5.94
CA ARG A 44 -11.80 3.16 6.58
C ARG A 44 -10.42 2.56 6.61
N GLN A 45 -9.46 3.27 6.02
CA GLN A 45 -8.06 2.84 6.03
C GLN A 45 -7.19 3.89 6.70
N VAL A 46 -6.32 3.45 7.62
CA VAL A 46 -5.35 4.31 8.28
C VAL A 46 -3.95 3.86 7.88
N ARG A 47 -3.16 4.81 7.39
CA ARG A 47 -1.78 4.57 6.95
C ARG A 47 -0.84 5.56 7.64
N LEU A 48 0.36 5.10 7.95
CA LEU A 48 1.46 5.96 8.35
C LEU A 48 2.17 6.43 7.09
N LEU A 49 2.36 7.75 7.00
CA LEU A 49 3.00 8.40 5.86
C LEU A 49 4.03 9.37 6.43
N GLU A 50 5.24 9.30 5.90
CA GLU A 50 6.27 10.29 6.19
C GLU A 50 6.03 11.49 5.30
N LEU A 51 5.53 12.57 5.90
CA LEU A 51 5.32 13.85 5.25
C LEU A 51 6.50 14.75 5.57
N GLY A 52 7.11 15.30 4.54
CA GLY A 52 8.14 16.32 4.65
C GLY A 52 7.52 17.71 4.84
N GLU A 53 8.37 18.70 5.09
CA GLU A 53 7.93 20.10 5.12
C GLU A 53 7.67 20.62 3.69
N GLY A 54 6.60 21.40 3.51
CA GLY A 54 6.27 22.06 2.25
C GLY A 54 5.16 21.38 1.45
N LEU A 55 5.11 21.68 0.15
CA LEU A 55 4.11 21.13 -0.78
C LEU A 55 4.58 19.76 -1.28
N GLN A 56 3.74 18.75 -1.09
CA GLN A 56 4.03 17.39 -1.52
C GLN A 56 2.82 16.80 -2.25
N GLU A 57 3.12 16.04 -3.29
CA GLU A 57 2.13 15.29 -4.07
C GLU A 57 2.33 13.79 -3.82
N TYR A 58 1.23 13.09 -3.53
CA TYR A 58 1.24 11.65 -3.28
C TYR A 58 0.17 10.98 -4.14
N SER A 59 0.58 9.96 -4.90
CA SER A 59 -0.34 9.12 -5.66
C SER A 59 -0.48 7.75 -5.01
N TYR A 60 -1.73 7.29 -4.88
CA TYR A 60 -2.04 5.96 -4.34
C TYR A 60 -2.59 5.06 -5.43
N GLN A 61 -1.86 3.99 -5.70
CA GLN A 61 -2.32 2.92 -6.60
C GLN A 61 -2.98 1.80 -5.80
N GLY A 62 -3.88 1.05 -6.45
CA GLY A 62 -4.60 -0.07 -5.82
C GLY A 62 -5.80 0.36 -4.96
N VAL A 63 -6.45 1.46 -5.33
CA VAL A 63 -7.76 1.85 -4.79
C VAL A 63 -8.85 0.89 -5.27
N ALA A 64 -9.94 0.77 -4.51
CA ALA A 64 -11.01 -0.14 -4.86
C ALA A 64 -11.66 0.27 -6.19
N ALA A 65 -11.72 -0.64 -7.17
CA ALA A 65 -12.22 -0.34 -8.52
C ALA A 65 -13.69 0.15 -8.56
N LYS A 66 -14.47 -0.15 -7.51
CA LYS A 66 -15.87 0.27 -7.37
C LYS A 66 -16.07 1.36 -6.30
N ILE A 67 -15.02 2.06 -5.92
CA ILE A 67 -15.15 3.19 -4.99
C ILE A 67 -15.96 4.31 -5.63
N ASP A 68 -16.80 4.97 -4.84
CA ASP A 68 -17.45 6.21 -5.23
C ASP A 68 -16.48 7.36 -4.94
N PRO A 69 -16.03 8.14 -5.95
CA PRO A 69 -14.99 9.16 -5.77
C PRO A 69 -15.48 10.29 -4.86
N THR A 70 -16.79 10.57 -4.89
CA THR A 70 -17.39 11.66 -4.14
C THR A 70 -17.48 11.37 -2.64
N SER A 71 -17.34 10.09 -2.27
CA SER A 71 -17.37 9.62 -0.89
C SER A 71 -16.00 9.60 -0.20
N VAL A 72 -14.92 9.88 -0.94
CA VAL A 72 -13.55 9.76 -0.41
C VAL A 72 -13.17 11.01 0.36
N HIS A 73 -12.84 10.83 1.64
CA HIS A 73 -12.36 11.91 2.51
C HIS A 73 -11.02 11.54 3.14
N LEU A 74 -10.02 12.39 2.91
CA LEU A 74 -8.69 12.26 3.49
C LEU A 74 -8.53 13.24 4.66
N ARG A 75 -8.09 12.75 5.82
CA ARG A 75 -7.81 13.58 7.00
C ARG A 75 -6.53 13.12 7.67
N ALA A 76 -5.65 14.08 7.96
CA ALA A 76 -4.45 13.86 8.75
C ALA A 76 -4.23 15.07 9.69
N PRO A 77 -3.71 14.85 10.91
CA PRO A 77 -3.38 15.94 11.81
C PRO A 77 -2.21 16.77 11.26
N GLY A 78 -2.34 18.10 11.23
CA GLY A 78 -1.27 19.00 10.79
C GLY A 78 -1.09 19.13 9.27
N VAL A 79 -1.99 18.55 8.47
CA VAL A 79 -1.94 18.60 7.00
C VAL A 79 -3.18 19.30 6.47
N THR A 80 -2.99 20.21 5.52
CA THR A 80 -4.06 20.80 4.73
C THR A 80 -4.07 20.17 3.35
N VAL A 81 -5.16 19.52 2.98
CA VAL A 81 -5.35 18.98 1.63
C VAL A 81 -5.74 20.13 0.71
N LEU A 82 -4.88 20.46 -0.26
CA LEU A 82 -5.16 21.50 -1.25
C LEU A 82 -5.97 20.95 -2.42
N GLU A 83 -5.58 19.78 -2.92
CA GLU A 83 -6.18 19.13 -4.07
C GLU A 83 -6.31 17.63 -3.81
N GLN A 84 -7.41 17.06 -4.29
CA GLN A 84 -7.66 15.62 -4.29
C GLN A 84 -8.17 15.23 -5.67
N ASN A 85 -7.29 14.66 -6.49
CA ASN A 85 -7.65 14.09 -7.77
C ASN A 85 -7.88 12.57 -7.62
N TYR A 86 -8.91 12.05 -8.29
CA TYR A 86 -9.16 10.62 -8.36
C TYR A 86 -9.22 10.23 -9.83
N GLU A 87 -8.19 9.50 -10.28
CA GLU A 87 -8.12 9.01 -11.64
C GLU A 87 -8.70 7.60 -11.72
N TYR A 88 -9.77 7.47 -12.50
CA TYR A 88 -10.25 6.17 -12.93
C TYR A 88 -9.36 5.68 -14.05
N ASP A 89 -8.80 4.49 -13.88
CA ASP A 89 -8.25 3.76 -15.02
C ASP A 89 -9.43 3.33 -15.92
N LEU A 90 -9.84 4.23 -16.82
CA LEU A 90 -10.86 3.98 -17.83
C LEU A 90 -10.31 3.09 -18.96
N VAL A 91 -9.04 2.66 -18.88
CA VAL A 91 -8.41 1.79 -19.87
C VAL A 91 -8.80 0.33 -19.58
N GLY A 92 -10.10 0.07 -19.62
CA GLY A 92 -10.60 -1.29 -19.71
C GLY A 92 -10.12 -1.94 -21.00
N ARG A 93 -9.95 -3.27 -21.00
CA ARG A 93 -9.63 -4.05 -22.20
C ARG A 93 -10.54 -3.70 -23.38
N GLU A 94 -11.81 -3.42 -23.12
CA GLU A 94 -12.78 -2.96 -24.12
C GLU A 94 -12.47 -1.56 -24.67
N ALA A 95 -12.02 -0.62 -23.84
CA ALA A 95 -11.61 0.71 -24.28
C ALA A 95 -10.34 0.65 -25.15
N LEU A 96 -9.39 -0.24 -24.81
CA LEU A 96 -8.24 -0.53 -25.66
C LEU A 96 -8.68 -1.15 -26.99
N MET A 97 -9.52 -2.19 -26.96
CA MET A 97 -10.00 -2.84 -28.18
C MET A 97 -10.79 -1.89 -29.08
N ASN A 98 -11.63 -1.03 -28.50
CA ASN A 98 -12.38 -0.01 -29.25
C ASN A 98 -11.46 1.03 -29.89
N ARG A 99 -10.34 1.37 -29.25
CA ARG A 99 -9.36 2.30 -29.80
C ARG A 99 -8.62 1.74 -31.02
N TYR A 100 -8.49 0.41 -31.10
CA TYR A 100 -7.87 -0.30 -32.23
C TYR A 100 -8.90 -0.94 -33.18
N LEU A 101 -10.20 -0.60 -33.07
CA LEU A 101 -11.21 -1.03 -34.05
C LEU A 101 -10.92 -0.35 -35.39
N GLY A 102 -10.24 -1.07 -36.28
CA GLY A 102 -9.90 -0.62 -37.63
C GLY A 102 -8.40 -0.42 -37.88
N GLU A 103 -7.53 -0.61 -36.89
CA GLU A 103 -6.08 -0.62 -37.09
C GLU A 103 -5.57 -2.06 -37.25
N ALA A 104 -4.66 -2.28 -38.20
CA ALA A 104 -4.00 -3.57 -38.39
C ALA A 104 -2.95 -3.75 -37.29
N VAL A 105 -3.23 -4.64 -36.34
CA VAL A 105 -2.26 -5.01 -35.29
C VAL A 105 -1.31 -6.06 -35.89
N GLU A 106 -0.06 -5.69 -36.13
CA GLU A 106 1.01 -6.68 -36.42
C GLU A 106 1.51 -7.28 -35.10
N VAL A 107 1.64 -8.61 -35.10
CA VAL A 107 2.09 -9.45 -33.99
C VAL A 107 3.58 -9.75 -34.11
#